data_AF-A0A1Q3TFR0-F1
#
_entry.id   AF-A0A1Q3TFR0-F1
#
_cell.length_a   1.000
_cell.length_b   1.000
_cell.length_c   1.000
_cell.angle_alpha   90.00
_cell.angle_beta   90.00
_cell.angle_gamma   90.00
#
_symmetry.space_group_name_H-M   'P 1'
#
loop_
_entity.id
_entity.type
_entity.pdbx_description
1 polymer ?
#
loop_
_entity_poly.entity_id
_entity_poly.type
_entity_poly.pdbx_seq_one_letter_code
_entity_poly.pdbx_strand_id
1 'polypeptide(L)'
;MGIEIIQKHFLDARERYPKLQHLIQENNTWKINGVIDVIDDEGGYWDSYEVSIVMPDDYPDSLPILIETSNKIERHIDWHMIPGGVCCLSTQAKMFYDLGGNITLVKWLDEFAHPFLANHVYKVKTGHYANEEFSHGNKGILEGWKKIIPLEDNNQILAYLQQMIGVKSLPLNRQCFCGSGKKYKRCYLLNPKDHLMNIPASQIIKDINAIRKEIYN
;
A
#
# COMPACT_ATOMS: atom_id res chain seq x y z
N MET A 1 2.76 17.40 15.39
CA MET A 1 3.24 16.02 15.59
C MET A 1 3.74 15.38 14.28
N GLY A 2 3.12 15.64 13.12
CA GLY A 2 3.54 15.02 11.85
C GLY A 2 4.94 15.39 11.32
N ILE A 3 5.37 16.66 11.43
CA ILE A 3 6.64 17.09 10.79
C ILE A 3 7.90 16.49 11.41
N GLU A 4 7.98 16.33 12.74
CA GLU A 4 9.16 15.74 13.38
C GLU A 4 9.39 14.29 12.93
N ILE A 5 8.29 13.54 12.76
CA ILE A 5 8.33 12.16 12.25
C ILE A 5 8.78 12.15 10.78
N ILE A 6 8.23 13.04 9.94
CA ILE A 6 8.63 13.15 8.53
C ILE A 6 10.12 13.50 8.41
N GLN A 7 10.60 14.49 9.17
CA GLN A 7 12.01 14.89 9.18
C GLN A 7 12.92 13.74 9.61
N LYS A 8 12.58 13.04 10.69
CA LYS A 8 13.35 11.87 11.15
C LYS A 8 13.39 10.78 10.08
N HIS A 9 12.24 10.35 9.58
CA HIS A 9 12.16 9.28 8.58
C HIS A 9 12.82 9.67 7.25
N PHE A 10 12.84 10.97 6.90
CA PHE A 10 13.60 11.47 5.76
C PHE A 10 15.11 11.33 5.98
N LEU A 11 15.62 11.68 7.16
CA LEU A 11 17.04 11.50 7.47
C LEU A 11 17.43 10.02 7.44
N ASP A 12 16.63 9.14 8.04
CA ASP A 12 16.83 7.69 7.99
C ASP A 12 16.80 7.17 6.52
N ALA A 13 15.86 7.67 5.71
CA ALA A 13 15.77 7.31 4.29
C ALA A 13 17.00 7.71 3.48
N ARG A 14 17.64 8.83 3.83
CA ARG A 14 18.84 9.31 3.13
C ARG A 14 20.08 8.46 3.36
N GLU A 15 20.14 7.70 4.45
CA GLU A 15 21.24 6.77 4.67
C GLU A 15 21.23 5.64 3.62
N ARG A 16 20.03 5.20 3.20
CA ARG A 16 19.84 4.13 2.21
C ARG A 16 19.62 4.64 0.79
N TYR A 17 18.94 5.77 0.63
CA TYR A 17 18.63 6.43 -0.63
C TYR A 17 19.28 7.83 -0.67
N PRO A 18 20.62 7.93 -0.81
CA PRO A 18 21.37 9.18 -0.61
C PRO A 18 21.08 10.26 -1.65
N LYS A 19 20.48 9.89 -2.78
CA LYS A 19 20.05 10.82 -3.83
C LYS A 19 18.65 11.42 -3.61
N LEU A 20 17.96 11.05 -2.53
CA LEU A 20 16.82 11.81 -2.02
C LEU A 20 17.36 13.00 -1.21
N GLN A 21 17.22 14.23 -1.72
CA GLN A 21 18.00 15.35 -1.17
C GLN A 21 17.15 16.49 -0.61
N HIS A 22 15.94 16.67 -1.10
CA HIS A 22 15.17 17.87 -0.84
C HIS A 22 13.87 17.56 -0.12
N LEU A 23 13.85 17.72 1.20
CA LEU A 23 12.61 17.82 1.97
C LEU A 23 12.13 19.27 1.91
N ILE A 24 11.04 19.51 1.21
CA ILE A 24 10.45 20.83 1.00
C ILE A 24 8.97 20.83 1.41
N GLN A 25 8.43 22.01 1.68
CA GLN A 25 7.00 22.20 1.88
C GLN A 25 6.45 23.10 0.77
N GLU A 26 5.47 22.60 0.03
CA GLU A 26 4.80 23.33 -1.04
C GLU A 26 3.29 23.26 -0.82
N ASN A 27 2.60 24.41 -0.81
CA ASN A 27 1.14 24.48 -0.62
C ASN A 27 0.67 23.70 0.62
N ASN A 28 1.37 23.87 1.75
CA ASN A 28 1.20 23.13 3.01
C ASN A 28 1.47 21.62 2.97
N THR A 29 1.83 21.04 1.82
CA THR A 29 2.15 19.62 1.69
C THR A 29 3.66 19.40 1.71
N TRP A 30 4.13 18.42 2.47
CA TRP A 30 5.54 18.03 2.50
C TRP A 30 5.88 17.12 1.32
N LYS A 31 7.03 17.37 0.70
CA LYS A 31 7.56 16.58 -0.41
C LYS A 31 9.02 16.26 -0.21
N ILE A 32 9.43 15.07 -0.64
CA ILE A 32 10.83 14.66 -0.72
C ILE A 32 11.16 14.47 -2.20
N ASN A 33 12.03 15.33 -2.72
CA ASN A 33 12.47 15.26 -4.12
C ASN A 33 13.89 14.72 -4.21
N GLY A 34 14.16 13.99 -5.30
CA GLY A 34 15.49 13.52 -5.62
C GLY A 34 15.46 12.40 -6.65
N VAL A 35 16.44 11.52 -6.57
CA VAL A 35 16.59 10.38 -7.47
C VAL A 35 16.57 9.09 -6.66
N ILE A 36 15.91 8.06 -7.18
CA ILE A 36 16.03 6.69 -6.70
C ILE A 36 16.79 5.89 -7.75
N ASP A 37 17.90 5.28 -7.35
CA ASP A 37 18.61 4.31 -8.17
C ASP A 37 17.96 2.94 -8.01
N VAL A 38 17.74 2.25 -9.12
CA VAL A 38 17.38 0.84 -9.15
C VAL A 38 18.66 0.04 -9.08
N ILE A 39 18.86 -0.56 -7.92
CA ILE A 39 19.99 -1.42 -7.58
C ILE A 39 19.42 -2.79 -7.20
N ASP A 40 19.97 -3.88 -7.76
CA ASP A 40 19.57 -5.24 -7.38
C ASP A 40 20.23 -5.70 -6.05
N ASP A 41 19.87 -6.90 -5.60
CA ASP A 41 20.38 -7.48 -4.35
C ASP A 41 21.90 -7.80 -4.40
N GLU A 42 22.50 -7.87 -5.59
CA GLU A 42 23.95 -8.06 -5.80
C GLU A 42 24.71 -6.72 -5.87
N GLY A 43 24.00 -5.58 -5.79
CA GLY A 43 24.57 -4.24 -5.90
C GLY A 43 24.71 -3.73 -7.35
N GLY A 44 24.13 -4.45 -8.31
CA GLY A 44 24.12 -4.07 -9.73
C GLY A 44 23.19 -2.88 -9.99
N TYR A 45 23.73 -1.81 -10.58
CA TYR A 45 22.95 -0.66 -11.02
C TYR A 45 22.24 -0.94 -12.35
N TRP A 46 20.95 -0.59 -12.43
CA TRP A 46 20.14 -0.82 -13.62
C TRP A 46 19.56 0.44 -14.26
N ASP A 47 19.06 1.39 -13.47
CA ASP A 47 18.56 2.68 -13.94
C ASP A 47 18.38 3.67 -12.76
N SER A 48 18.03 4.92 -13.04
CA SER A 48 17.68 5.96 -12.06
C SER A 48 16.38 6.66 -12.44
N TYR A 49 15.57 7.02 -11.45
CA TYR A 49 14.33 7.78 -11.65
C TYR A 49 14.34 9.05 -10.84
N GLU A 50 14.03 10.18 -11.47
CA GLU A 50 13.69 11.40 -10.71
C GLU A 50 12.29 11.20 -10.11
N VAL A 51 12.15 11.52 -8.83
CA VAL A 51 10.91 11.30 -8.09
C VAL A 51 10.57 12.49 -7.19
N SER A 52 9.28 12.64 -6.94
CA SER A 52 8.72 13.44 -5.84
C SER A 52 7.87 12.53 -4.96
N ILE A 53 8.22 12.40 -3.69
CA ILE A 53 7.46 11.64 -2.71
C ILE A 53 6.62 12.63 -1.92
N VAL A 54 5.30 12.56 -2.08
CA VAL A 54 4.35 13.40 -1.34
C VAL A 54 4.06 12.75 0.00
N MET A 55 4.28 13.49 1.09
CA MET A 55 4.04 13.04 2.45
C MET A 55 2.68 13.54 2.93
N PRO A 56 1.73 12.66 3.28
CA PRO A 56 0.45 13.05 3.85
C PRO A 56 0.60 13.77 5.19
N ASP A 57 -0.29 14.70 5.50
CA ASP A 57 -0.29 15.45 6.75
C ASP A 57 -0.58 14.57 7.98
N ASP A 58 -1.30 13.47 7.78
CA ASP A 58 -1.66 12.46 8.77
C ASP A 58 -0.70 11.25 8.75
N TYR A 59 0.45 11.33 8.07
CA TYR A 59 1.46 10.28 8.10
C TYR A 59 1.85 9.91 9.56
N PRO A 60 1.89 8.63 9.95
CA PRO A 60 1.79 7.42 9.11
C PRO A 60 0.38 6.80 8.95
N ASP A 61 -0.70 7.47 9.35
CA ASP A 61 -2.07 6.98 9.15
C ASP A 61 -2.52 7.02 7.68
N SER A 62 -1.81 7.79 6.84
CA SER A 62 -1.82 7.67 5.38
C SER A 62 -0.40 7.43 4.86
N LEU A 63 -0.29 6.65 3.77
CA LEU A 63 1.01 6.29 3.18
C LEU A 63 1.54 7.36 2.21
N PRO A 64 2.87 7.46 2.04
CA PRO A 64 3.47 8.33 1.03
C PRO A 64 2.98 8.01 -0.39
N ILE A 65 3.01 9.01 -1.26
CA ILE A 65 2.64 8.87 -2.67
C ILE A 65 3.90 9.08 -3.51
N LEU A 66 4.25 8.09 -4.33
CA LEU A 66 5.34 8.20 -5.30
C LEU A 66 4.83 8.89 -6.57
N ILE A 67 5.52 9.95 -6.97
CA ILE A 67 5.37 10.58 -8.30
C ILE A 67 6.69 10.40 -9.03
N GLU A 68 6.66 9.73 -10.18
CA GLU A 68 7.82 9.64 -11.06
C GLU A 68 7.86 10.88 -11.96
N THR A 69 8.97 11.63 -11.96
CA THR A 69 9.05 12.95 -12.60
C THR A 69 9.98 13.00 -13.82
N SER A 70 10.79 11.97 -14.06
CA SER A 70 11.69 11.91 -15.23
C SER A 70 10.96 11.51 -16.54
N ASN A 71 9.68 11.13 -16.47
CA ASN A 71 8.86 10.72 -17.62
C ASN A 71 9.38 9.48 -18.36
N LYS A 72 10.11 8.61 -17.64
CA LYS A 72 10.57 7.33 -18.17
C LYS A 72 9.47 6.28 -18.26
N ILE A 73 8.48 6.36 -17.37
CA ILE A 73 7.35 5.44 -17.33
C ILE A 73 6.19 6.02 -18.13
N GLU A 74 5.67 5.28 -19.10
CA GLU A 74 4.50 5.71 -19.88
C GLU A 74 3.32 6.03 -18.95
N ARG A 75 2.67 7.18 -19.18
CA ARG A 75 1.55 7.67 -18.36
C ARG A 75 0.23 6.97 -18.70
N HIS A 76 0.20 5.66 -18.50
CA HIS A 76 -0.93 4.80 -18.80
C HIS A 76 -1.19 3.82 -17.66
N ILE A 77 -2.46 3.43 -17.49
CA ILE A 77 -2.89 2.61 -16.36
C ILE A 77 -2.23 1.23 -16.34
N ASP A 78 -1.95 0.63 -17.51
CA ASP A 78 -1.23 -0.66 -17.61
C ASP A 78 0.26 -0.58 -17.26
N TRP A 79 0.79 0.64 -17.16
CA TRP A 79 2.10 0.92 -16.58
C TRP A 79 2.00 1.32 -15.11
N HIS A 80 0.82 1.11 -14.50
CA HIS A 80 0.48 1.51 -13.13
C HIS A 80 0.72 3.00 -12.88
N MET A 81 0.51 3.81 -13.91
CA MET A 81 0.62 5.26 -13.84
C MET A 81 -0.76 5.91 -13.92
N ILE A 82 -1.10 6.65 -12.87
CA ILE A 82 -2.34 7.44 -12.76
C ILE A 82 -2.04 8.87 -13.24
N PRO A 83 -3.03 9.65 -13.74
CA PRO A 83 -2.82 11.03 -14.15
C PRO A 83 -2.03 11.86 -13.12
N GLY A 84 -1.09 12.67 -13.62
CA GLY A 84 -0.16 13.44 -12.79
C GLY A 84 1.14 12.70 -12.44
N GLY A 85 1.39 11.51 -13.00
CA GLY A 85 2.64 10.77 -12.78
C GLY A 85 2.66 9.98 -11.47
N VAL A 86 1.50 9.80 -10.84
CA VAL A 86 1.37 9.03 -9.60
C VAL A 86 1.53 7.54 -9.90
N CYS A 87 2.44 6.89 -9.18
CA CYS A 87 2.69 5.46 -9.30
C CYS A 87 1.74 4.66 -8.40
N CYS A 88 0.99 3.72 -8.98
CA CYS A 88 0.18 2.76 -8.26
C CYS A 88 1.05 1.57 -7.83
N LEU A 89 1.60 1.66 -6.61
CA LEU A 89 2.55 0.65 -6.11
C LEU A 89 1.88 -0.67 -5.74
N SER A 90 0.68 -0.59 -5.14
CA SER A 90 -0.16 -1.71 -4.71
C SER A 90 -1.50 -1.16 -4.21
N THR A 91 -2.37 -2.03 -3.69
CA THR A 91 -3.55 -1.58 -2.94
C THR A 91 -3.13 -1.02 -1.58
N GLN A 92 -3.78 0.05 -1.12
CA GLN A 92 -3.47 0.69 0.15
C GLN A 92 -3.56 -0.29 1.33
N ALA A 93 -4.60 -1.12 1.39
CA ALA A 93 -4.74 -2.15 2.42
C ALA A 93 -3.57 -3.14 2.45
N LYS A 94 -3.09 -3.58 1.28
CA LYS A 94 -1.94 -4.50 1.20
C LYS A 94 -0.66 -3.83 1.67
N MET A 95 -0.42 -2.57 1.26
CA MET A 95 0.74 -1.81 1.73
C MET A 95 0.72 -1.66 3.26
N PHE A 96 -0.40 -1.22 3.83
CA PHE A 96 -0.56 -1.11 5.28
C PHE A 96 -0.35 -2.43 6.03
N TYR A 97 -0.85 -3.53 5.47
CA TYR A 97 -0.70 -4.87 6.03
C TYR A 97 0.77 -5.32 6.07
N ASP A 98 1.51 -5.20 4.96
CA ASP A 98 2.92 -5.62 4.87
C ASP A 98 3.85 -4.73 5.70
N LEU A 99 3.59 -3.42 5.70
CA LEU A 99 4.36 -2.46 6.49
C LEU A 99 4.18 -2.69 8.00
N GLY A 100 3.04 -3.23 8.43
CA GLY A 100 2.78 -3.53 9.84
C GLY A 100 2.86 -2.30 10.75
N GLY A 101 2.78 -2.50 12.07
CA GLY A 101 2.56 -1.42 13.05
C GLY A 101 3.63 -0.34 13.18
N ASN A 102 4.82 -0.50 12.57
CA ASN A 102 5.89 0.49 12.60
C ASN A 102 6.25 0.94 11.18
N ILE A 103 5.39 1.80 10.62
CA ILE A 103 5.53 2.33 9.27
C ILE A 103 6.65 3.39 9.26
N THR A 104 7.70 3.15 8.48
CA THR A 104 8.77 4.11 8.22
C THR A 104 8.88 4.41 6.72
N LEU A 105 9.48 5.55 6.37
CA LEU A 105 9.70 5.89 4.97
C LEU A 105 10.65 4.90 4.30
N VAL A 106 11.72 4.48 4.99
CA VAL A 106 12.66 3.45 4.52
C VAL A 106 11.92 2.15 4.19
N LYS A 107 11.06 1.67 5.09
CA LYS A 107 10.32 0.42 4.88
C LYS A 107 9.39 0.52 3.66
N TRP A 108 8.69 1.64 3.51
CA TRP A 108 7.85 1.88 2.33
C TRP A 108 8.65 2.01 1.03
N LEU A 109 9.84 2.62 1.08
CA LEU A 109 10.74 2.68 -0.07
C LEU A 109 11.22 1.28 -0.47
N ASP A 110 11.67 0.49 0.49
CA ASP A 110 12.25 -0.84 0.27
C ASP A 110 11.21 -1.88 -0.18
N GLU A 111 10.00 -1.83 0.37
CA GLU A 111 8.97 -2.85 0.08
C GLU A 111 8.06 -2.48 -1.11
N PHE A 112 7.95 -1.19 -1.45
CA PHE A 112 7.01 -0.74 -2.47
C PHE A 112 7.63 0.16 -3.54
N ALA A 113 8.24 1.29 -3.16
CA ALA A 113 8.66 2.28 -4.16
C ALA A 113 9.82 1.80 -5.03
N HIS A 114 10.89 1.26 -4.45
CA HIS A 114 12.01 0.71 -5.22
C HIS A 114 11.61 -0.55 -6.01
N PRO A 115 10.92 -1.55 -5.43
CA PRO A 115 10.44 -2.70 -6.18
C PRO A 115 9.54 -2.35 -7.37
N PHE A 116 8.74 -1.29 -7.29
CA PHE A 116 7.96 -0.78 -8.41
C PHE A 116 8.86 -0.29 -9.55
N LEU A 117 9.86 0.54 -9.25
CA LEU A 117 10.81 1.05 -10.24
C LEU A 117 11.66 -0.06 -10.84
N ALA A 118 12.08 -1.04 -10.03
CA ALA A 118 12.77 -2.24 -10.49
C ALA A 118 11.91 -3.08 -11.45
N ASN A 119 10.62 -3.26 -11.11
CA ASN A 119 9.66 -3.95 -11.96
C ASN A 119 9.43 -3.24 -13.30
N HIS A 120 9.44 -1.91 -13.32
CA HIS A 120 9.40 -1.15 -14.57
C HIS A 120 10.62 -1.47 -15.45
N VAL A 121 11.84 -1.43 -14.89
CA VAL A 121 13.06 -1.80 -15.63
C VAL A 121 12.97 -3.22 -16.18
N TYR A 122 12.46 -4.16 -15.38
CA TYR A 122 12.26 -5.54 -15.81
C TYR A 122 11.26 -5.63 -16.96
N LYS A 123 10.08 -5.02 -16.82
CA LYS A 123 9.02 -5.03 -17.85
C LYS A 123 9.47 -4.44 -19.18
N VAL A 124 10.24 -3.35 -19.17
CA VAL A 124 10.82 -2.78 -20.39
C VAL A 124 11.70 -3.79 -21.13
N LYS A 125 12.40 -4.67 -20.40
CA LYS A 125 13.29 -5.68 -20.99
C LYS A 125 12.58 -6.95 -21.42
N THR A 126 11.57 -7.39 -20.67
CA THR A 126 10.97 -8.72 -20.81
C THR A 126 9.55 -8.70 -21.37
N GLY A 127 8.93 -7.52 -21.46
CA GLY A 127 7.55 -7.32 -21.91
C GLY A 127 6.49 -7.63 -20.85
N HIS A 128 6.86 -8.09 -19.65
CA HIS A 128 5.95 -8.42 -18.55
C HIS A 128 6.54 -8.06 -17.20
N TYR A 129 5.71 -7.83 -16.18
CA TYR A 129 6.20 -7.60 -14.82
C TYR A 129 6.71 -8.90 -14.19
N ALA A 130 7.71 -8.79 -13.30
CA ALA A 130 8.27 -9.96 -12.61
C ALA A 130 7.35 -10.49 -11.50
N ASN A 131 6.57 -9.59 -10.89
CA ASN A 131 5.69 -9.89 -9.76
C ASN A 131 4.23 -10.11 -10.20
N GLU A 132 3.45 -10.73 -9.31
CA GLU A 132 1.99 -10.76 -9.46
C GLU A 132 1.41 -9.34 -9.51
N GLU A 133 0.48 -9.12 -10.44
CA GLU A 133 -0.23 -7.85 -10.57
C GLU A 133 -1.65 -7.97 -10.02
N PHE A 134 -2.12 -6.90 -9.38
CA PHE A 134 -3.55 -6.71 -9.14
C PHE A 134 -4.17 -6.04 -10.36
N SER A 135 -5.42 -6.41 -10.64
CA SER A 135 -6.28 -5.72 -11.59
C SER A 135 -6.42 -4.25 -11.22
N HIS A 136 -6.77 -3.40 -12.18
CA HIS A 136 -6.99 -1.98 -11.92
C HIS A 136 -8.29 -1.72 -11.13
N GLY A 137 -8.32 -0.62 -10.38
CA GLY A 137 -9.53 -0.11 -9.75
C GLY A 137 -10.10 -1.01 -8.65
N ASN A 138 -11.44 -1.11 -8.57
CA ASN A 138 -12.13 -1.80 -7.47
C ASN A 138 -11.84 -3.30 -7.42
N LYS A 139 -11.68 -3.94 -8.59
CA LYS A 139 -11.30 -5.35 -8.68
C LYS A 139 -9.95 -5.62 -8.01
N GLY A 140 -8.96 -4.75 -8.25
CA GLY A 140 -7.65 -4.84 -7.60
C GLY A 140 -7.72 -4.73 -6.09
N ILE A 141 -8.54 -3.82 -5.57
CA ILE A 141 -8.78 -3.67 -4.13
C ILE A 141 -9.28 -5.00 -3.53
N LEU A 142 -10.23 -5.65 -4.19
CA LEU A 142 -10.76 -6.94 -3.75
C LEU A 142 -9.71 -8.05 -3.81
N GLU A 143 -8.92 -8.12 -4.89
CA GLU A 143 -7.79 -9.06 -5.02
C GLU A 143 -6.73 -8.84 -3.92
N GLY A 144 -6.43 -7.58 -3.59
CA GLY A 144 -5.56 -7.21 -2.48
C GLY A 144 -6.07 -7.75 -1.14
N TRP A 145 -7.37 -7.61 -0.86
CA TRP A 145 -7.98 -8.17 0.34
C TRP A 145 -7.90 -9.71 0.38
N LYS A 146 -8.10 -10.41 -0.75
CA LYS A 146 -7.94 -11.87 -0.82
C LYS A 146 -6.53 -12.35 -0.46
N LYS A 147 -5.51 -11.52 -0.69
CA LYS A 147 -4.13 -11.82 -0.25
C LYS A 147 -3.89 -11.56 1.24
N ILE A 148 -4.73 -10.74 1.88
CA ILE A 148 -4.60 -10.36 3.29
C ILE A 148 -5.36 -11.32 4.21
N ILE A 149 -6.56 -11.74 3.79
CA ILE A 149 -7.43 -12.61 4.58
C ILE A 149 -7.67 -13.95 3.88
N PRO A 150 -7.76 -15.06 4.62
CA PRO A 150 -7.93 -16.40 4.05
C PRO A 150 -9.38 -16.67 3.65
N LEU A 151 -9.96 -15.79 2.82
CA LEU A 151 -11.33 -15.88 2.32
C LEU A 151 -11.35 -15.62 0.82
N GLU A 152 -12.04 -16.49 0.08
CA GLU A 152 -12.21 -16.34 -1.37
C GLU A 152 -13.54 -15.73 -1.78
N ASP A 153 -14.57 -15.86 -0.93
CA ASP A 153 -15.92 -15.35 -1.22
C ASP A 153 -16.01 -13.83 -0.97
N ASN A 154 -16.37 -13.10 -2.03
CA ASN A 154 -16.41 -11.64 -2.01
C ASN A 154 -17.38 -11.08 -0.96
N ASN A 155 -18.53 -11.74 -0.73
CA ASN A 155 -19.50 -11.30 0.27
C ASN A 155 -19.01 -11.56 1.70
N GLN A 156 -18.25 -12.64 1.92
CA GLN A 156 -17.60 -12.94 3.19
C GLN A 156 -16.50 -11.93 3.52
N ILE A 157 -15.68 -11.55 2.53
CA ILE A 157 -14.69 -10.46 2.65
C ILE A 157 -15.39 -9.16 3.06
N LEU A 158 -16.42 -8.75 2.31
CA LEU A 158 -17.17 -7.53 2.61
C LEU A 158 -17.78 -7.56 4.02
N ALA A 159 -18.37 -8.70 4.42
CA ALA A 159 -18.94 -8.86 5.76
C ALA A 159 -17.88 -8.82 6.87
N TYR A 160 -16.65 -9.28 6.60
CA TYR A 160 -15.53 -9.15 7.53
C TYR A 160 -15.11 -7.70 7.72
N LEU A 161 -14.89 -6.97 6.62
CA LEU A 161 -14.51 -5.55 6.69
C LEU A 161 -15.56 -4.71 7.42
N GLN A 162 -16.85 -4.92 7.13
CA GLN A 162 -17.95 -4.25 7.82
C GLN A 162 -17.97 -4.55 9.33
N GLN A 163 -17.55 -5.75 9.72
CA GLN A 163 -17.44 -6.09 11.14
C GLN A 163 -16.28 -5.32 11.79
N MET A 164 -15.12 -5.21 11.12
CA MET A 164 -13.93 -4.58 11.72
C MET A 164 -14.18 -3.13 12.10
N ILE A 165 -15.03 -2.44 11.33
CA ILE A 165 -15.43 -1.05 11.58
C ILE A 165 -16.73 -0.93 12.38
N GLY A 166 -17.22 -2.03 12.96
CA GLY A 166 -18.39 -2.03 13.84
C GLY A 166 -19.75 -1.82 13.14
N VAL A 167 -19.80 -1.84 11.80
CA VAL A 167 -21.05 -1.66 11.03
C VAL A 167 -21.91 -2.92 11.06
N LYS A 168 -21.31 -4.11 11.18
CA LYS A 168 -22.02 -5.38 11.14
C LYS A 168 -21.59 -6.31 12.26
N SER A 169 -22.56 -6.82 13.03
CA SER A 169 -22.32 -7.97 13.92
C SER A 169 -22.60 -9.27 13.18
N LEU A 170 -21.87 -10.32 13.54
CA LEU A 170 -21.92 -11.61 12.87
C LEU A 170 -22.47 -12.68 13.82
N PRO A 171 -23.20 -13.70 13.30
CA PRO A 171 -23.76 -14.76 14.14
C PRO A 171 -22.71 -15.44 15.02
N LEU A 172 -22.95 -15.51 16.34
CA LEU A 172 -21.99 -15.99 17.34
C LEU A 172 -21.43 -17.41 17.07
N ASN A 173 -22.25 -18.28 16.49
CA ASN A 173 -21.94 -19.69 16.27
C ASN A 173 -21.30 -19.99 14.90
N ARG A 174 -21.20 -19.00 14.01
CA ARG A 174 -20.55 -19.16 12.71
C ARG A 174 -19.03 -19.32 12.90
N GLN A 175 -18.30 -19.82 11.89
CA GLN A 175 -16.84 -19.85 11.93
C GLN A 175 -16.21 -18.45 11.86
N CYS A 176 -15.08 -18.28 12.56
CA CYS A 176 -14.31 -17.06 12.50
C CYS A 176 -13.58 -16.93 11.16
N PHE A 177 -13.42 -15.69 10.69
CA PHE A 177 -12.80 -15.39 9.40
C PHE A 177 -11.26 -15.54 9.38
N CYS A 178 -10.61 -15.71 10.54
CA CYS A 178 -9.16 -15.91 10.60
C CYS A 178 -8.70 -17.33 10.19
N GLY A 179 -9.60 -18.19 9.72
CA GLY A 179 -9.26 -19.56 9.32
C GLY A 179 -8.98 -20.53 10.48
N SER A 180 -9.08 -20.11 11.74
CA SER A 180 -8.80 -20.96 12.91
C SER A 180 -9.76 -22.14 13.12
N GLY A 181 -10.84 -22.25 12.33
CA GLY A 181 -11.92 -23.23 12.49
C GLY A 181 -12.81 -23.01 13.72
N LYS A 182 -12.46 -22.07 14.62
CA LYS A 182 -13.21 -21.76 15.84
C LYS A 182 -14.48 -20.96 15.53
N LYS A 183 -15.50 -21.09 16.39
CA LYS A 183 -16.69 -20.23 16.35
C LYS A 183 -16.31 -18.78 16.62
N TYR A 184 -16.97 -17.83 15.96
CA TYR A 184 -16.74 -16.39 16.09
C TYR A 184 -16.69 -15.92 17.55
N LYS A 185 -17.63 -16.38 18.39
CA LYS A 185 -17.67 -16.07 19.83
C LYS A 185 -16.51 -16.63 20.65
N ARG A 186 -15.80 -17.64 20.13
CA ARG A 186 -14.65 -18.31 20.78
C ARG A 186 -13.33 -17.96 20.12
N CYS A 187 -13.31 -16.96 19.24
CA CYS A 187 -12.13 -16.55 18.50
C CYS A 187 -12.08 -15.02 18.48
N TYR A 188 -12.66 -14.37 17.46
CA TYR A 188 -12.69 -12.92 17.36
C TYR A 188 -13.20 -12.23 18.63
N LEU A 189 -14.36 -12.61 19.19
CA LEU A 189 -14.90 -11.89 20.35
C LEU A 189 -14.09 -12.06 21.64
N LEU A 190 -13.30 -13.13 21.76
CA LEU A 190 -12.41 -13.32 22.91
C LEU A 190 -11.15 -12.47 22.74
N ASN A 191 -10.54 -12.49 21.56
CA ASN A 191 -9.33 -11.76 21.25
C ASN A 191 -9.48 -10.93 19.96
N PRO A 192 -10.22 -9.80 19.98
CA PRO A 192 -10.39 -8.99 18.78
C PRO A 192 -9.06 -8.47 18.24
N LYS A 193 -8.11 -8.17 19.14
CA LYS A 193 -6.77 -7.66 18.79
C LYS A 193 -5.97 -8.60 17.89
N ASP A 194 -6.14 -9.91 18.03
CA ASP A 194 -5.48 -10.91 17.18
C ASP A 194 -5.99 -10.89 15.73
N HIS A 195 -7.05 -10.13 15.46
CA HIS A 195 -7.70 -9.98 14.16
C HIS A 195 -7.63 -8.53 13.65
N LEU A 196 -7.11 -7.61 14.47
CA LEU A 196 -6.86 -6.25 14.04
C LEU A 196 -5.64 -6.27 13.12
N MET A 197 -5.84 -5.82 11.89
CA MET A 197 -4.76 -5.56 10.96
C MET A 197 -4.28 -4.13 11.15
N ASN A 198 -3.03 -3.86 10.82
CA ASN A 198 -2.48 -2.51 10.81
C ASN A 198 -2.99 -1.71 9.60
N ILE A 199 -4.30 -1.62 9.43
CA ILE A 199 -4.97 -0.94 8.33
C ILE A 199 -5.91 0.10 8.95
N PRO A 200 -5.74 1.41 8.66
CA PRO A 200 -6.59 2.45 9.19
C PRO A 200 -8.07 2.20 8.90
N ALA A 201 -8.94 2.46 9.88
CA ALA A 201 -10.39 2.31 9.69
C ALA A 201 -10.91 3.16 8.52
N SER A 202 -10.33 4.34 8.30
CA SER A 202 -10.62 5.21 7.16
C SER A 202 -10.34 4.50 5.81
N GLN A 203 -9.25 3.73 5.72
CA GLN A 203 -8.93 2.95 4.53
C GLN A 203 -9.91 1.78 4.36
N ILE A 204 -10.25 1.05 5.43
CA ILE A 204 -11.24 -0.04 5.37
C ILE A 204 -12.59 0.47 4.89
N ILE A 205 -13.02 1.66 5.34
CA ILE A 205 -14.28 2.29 4.88
C ILE A 205 -14.25 2.61 3.39
N LYS A 206 -13.14 3.17 2.88
CA LYS A 206 -12.95 3.44 1.45
C LYS A 206 -13.05 2.14 0.64
N ASP A 207 -12.37 1.08 1.09
CA ASP A 207 -12.35 -0.21 0.39
C ASP A 207 -13.70 -0.90 0.41
N ILE A 208 -14.47 -0.83 1.51
CA ILE A 208 -15.86 -1.33 1.57
C ILE A 208 -16.71 -0.70 0.46
N ASN A 209 -16.58 0.61 0.26
CA ASN A 209 -17.34 1.31 -0.78
C ASN A 209 -16.92 0.89 -2.19
N ALA A 210 -15.61 0.73 -2.43
CA ALA A 210 -15.09 0.24 -3.70
C ALA A 210 -15.54 -1.21 -4.00
N ILE A 211 -15.40 -2.10 -3.03
CA ILE A 211 -15.78 -3.51 -3.13
C ILE A 211 -17.29 -3.65 -3.35
N ARG A 212 -18.14 -2.84 -2.69
CA ARG A 212 -19.58 -2.86 -2.95
C ARG A 212 -19.91 -2.51 -4.40
N LYS A 213 -19.20 -1.55 -5.00
CA LYS A 213 -19.38 -1.20 -6.41
C LYS A 213 -18.95 -2.35 -7.31
N GLU A 214 -17.87 -3.07 -6.98
CA GLU A 214 -17.41 -4.23 -7.75
C GLU A 214 -18.36 -5.44 -7.67
N ILE A 215 -18.99 -5.67 -6.52
CA ILE A 215 -19.86 -6.85 -6.33
C ILE A 215 -21.26 -6.63 -6.90
N TYR A 216 -21.79 -5.41 -6.81
CA TYR A 216 -23.22 -5.14 -7.03
C TYR A 216 -23.55 -4.18 -8.19
N ASN A 217 -22.55 -3.61 -8.87
CA ASN A 217 -22.75 -2.80 -10.09
C ASN A 217 -22.13 -3.51 -11.29
#